data_AF-A0A2R5FRJ0-F1
#
_entry.id   AF-A0A2R5FRJ0-F1
#
_cell.length_a   1.000
_cell.length_b   1.000
_cell.length_c   1.000
_cell.angle_alpha   90.00
_cell.angle_beta   90.00
_cell.angle_gamma   90.00
#
_symmetry.space_group_name_H-M   'P 1'
#
loop_
_entity.id
_entity.type
_entity.pdbx_description
1 polymer ?
#
loop_
_entity_poly.entity_id
_entity_poly.type
_entity_poly.pdbx_seq_one_letter_code
_entity_poly.pdbx_strand_id
1 'polypeptide(L)'
;MSRLRKSHCSRLGLPFKELLPSSVIEQALSELKIRYYRRLFDPIVTLWAFLSQVIEADKSCHNAVSKVIAYLAEIDVEIPSSDTSAYCQARSRLPEKFLETLFSQVGKSLEEKVEIEHLWCGRNVKVIDGSTVSMPDIPDNQKAYP
;
A
#
# COMPACT_ATOMS: atom_id res chain seq x y z
N MET A 1 -14.35 10.16 2.43
CA MET A 1 -13.37 9.68 1.42
C MET A 1 -12.82 10.75 0.46
N SER A 2 -13.42 11.95 0.32
CA SER A 2 -12.97 12.96 -0.66
C SER A 2 -11.75 13.81 -0.26
N ARG A 3 -11.43 13.94 1.04
CA ARG A 3 -10.29 14.77 1.51
C ARG A 3 -8.92 14.09 1.39
N LEU A 4 -8.81 12.81 1.76
CA LEU A 4 -7.57 12.03 1.60
C LEU A 4 -7.11 11.96 0.13
N ARG A 5 -8.07 11.81 -0.79
CA ARG A 5 -7.79 11.78 -2.23
C ARG A 5 -7.32 13.13 -2.76
N LYS A 6 -7.84 14.25 -2.25
CA LYS A 6 -7.49 15.60 -2.73
C LYS A 6 -6.17 16.13 -2.16
N SER A 7 -5.75 15.73 -0.96
CA SER A 7 -4.51 16.24 -0.35
C SER A 7 -3.23 15.52 -0.80
N HIS A 8 -3.33 14.25 -1.19
CA HIS A 8 -2.17 13.43 -1.56
C HIS A 8 -2.01 13.20 -3.06
N CYS A 9 -3.09 13.31 -3.85
CA CYS A 9 -3.03 13.14 -5.31
C CYS A 9 -2.27 14.29 -6.00
N SER A 10 -2.19 15.47 -5.36
CA SER A 10 -1.50 16.66 -5.88
C SER A 10 -0.06 16.83 -5.39
N ARG A 11 0.40 16.07 -4.37
CA ARG A 11 1.82 16.09 -3.98
C ARG A 11 2.56 15.16 -4.93
N LEU A 12 3.41 15.73 -5.78
CA LEU A 12 4.45 15.00 -6.48
C LEU A 12 5.23 14.18 -5.43
N GLY A 13 5.50 12.90 -5.72
CA GLY A 13 6.31 12.04 -4.86
C GLY A 13 5.61 10.80 -4.29
N LEU A 14 6.21 10.25 -3.21
CA LEU A 14 5.75 9.06 -2.48
C LEU A 14 4.99 9.48 -1.21
N PRO A 15 3.68 9.77 -1.28
CA PRO A 15 2.90 10.36 -0.17
C PRO A 15 2.85 9.46 1.06
N PHE A 16 3.15 8.17 0.90
CA PHE A 16 3.16 7.19 1.98
C PHE A 16 4.41 7.24 2.85
N LYS A 17 5.47 7.98 2.49
CA LYS A 17 6.66 8.13 3.33
C LYS A 17 6.33 8.74 4.70
N GLU A 18 5.40 9.69 4.74
CA GLU A 18 4.95 10.34 5.99
C GLU A 18 3.98 9.44 6.79
N LEU A 19 3.11 8.70 6.10
CA LEU A 19 2.06 7.88 6.73
C LEU A 19 2.53 6.49 7.16
N LEU A 20 3.46 5.91 6.40
CA LEU A 20 4.07 4.60 6.62
C LEU A 20 5.59 4.74 6.49
N PRO A 21 6.28 5.20 7.56
CA PRO A 21 7.71 5.41 7.54
C PRO A 21 8.49 4.14 7.20
N SER A 22 9.69 4.31 6.62
CA SER A 22 10.55 3.18 6.25
C SER A 22 10.90 2.30 7.45
N SER A 23 11.03 2.86 8.65
CA SER A 23 11.32 2.12 9.88
C SER A 23 10.27 1.05 10.21
N VAL A 24 8.98 1.35 10.00
CA VAL A 24 7.88 0.39 10.20
C VAL A 24 7.99 -0.74 9.19
N ILE A 25 8.30 -0.39 7.94
CA ILE A 25 8.47 -1.36 6.85
C ILE A 25 9.68 -2.26 7.10
N GLU A 26 10.80 -1.68 7.50
CA GLU A 26 12.04 -2.40 7.84
C GLU A 26 11.85 -3.34 9.02
N GLN A 27 11.10 -2.92 10.04
CA GLN A 27 10.74 -3.76 11.18
C GLN A 27 9.97 -5.00 10.70
N ALA A 28 8.92 -4.82 9.88
CA ALA A 28 8.15 -5.96 9.35
C ALA A 28 8.99 -6.89 8.46
N LEU A 29 9.89 -6.34 7.64
CA LEU A 29 10.83 -7.13 6.84
C LEU A 29 11.77 -7.96 7.73
N SER A 30 12.25 -7.38 8.83
CA SER A 30 13.12 -8.03 9.81
C SER A 30 12.40 -9.14 10.58
N GLU A 31 11.19 -8.86 11.09
CA GLU A 31 10.36 -9.83 11.81
C GLU A 31 10.07 -11.08 10.96
N LEU A 32 9.81 -10.88 9.67
CA LEU A 32 9.55 -11.96 8.71
C LEU A 32 10.83 -12.55 8.09
N LYS A 33 12.01 -12.03 8.46
CA LYS A 33 13.33 -12.46 7.94
C LYS A 33 13.40 -12.41 6.40
N ILE A 34 12.72 -11.44 5.79
CA ILE A 34 12.65 -11.28 4.34
C ILE A 34 13.98 -10.69 3.85
N ARG A 35 14.66 -11.44 2.98
CA ARG A 35 15.86 -10.95 2.30
C ARG A 35 15.48 -10.27 1.00
N TYR A 36 16.09 -9.11 0.76
CA TYR A 36 15.90 -8.35 -0.47
C TYR A 36 17.21 -7.67 -0.88
N TYR A 37 17.32 -7.32 -2.15
CA TYR A 37 18.44 -6.52 -2.66
C TYR A 37 18.08 -5.04 -2.60
N ARG A 38 19.05 -4.21 -2.20
CA ARG A 38 18.93 -2.75 -2.33
C ARG A 38 19.06 -2.38 -3.80
N ARG A 39 17.92 -2.11 -4.43
CA ARG A 39 17.76 -1.62 -5.80
C ARG A 39 16.77 -0.45 -5.74
N LEU A 40 16.56 0.22 -6.87
CA LEU A 40 15.58 1.30 -6.96
C LEU A 40 14.19 0.89 -6.43
N PHE A 41 13.69 -0.26 -6.89
CA PHE A 41 12.44 -0.86 -6.40
C PHE A 41 12.75 -1.92 -5.35
N ASP A 42 13.27 -1.47 -4.21
CA ASP A 42 13.30 -2.29 -2.99
C ASP A 42 11.89 -2.44 -2.40
N PRO A 43 11.67 -3.28 -1.36
CA PRO A 43 10.34 -3.46 -0.80
C PRO A 43 9.69 -2.18 -0.25
N ILE A 44 10.48 -1.19 0.19
CA ILE A 44 9.99 0.07 0.76
C ILE A 44 9.44 0.94 -0.37
N VAL A 45 10.26 1.22 -1.39
CA VAL A 45 9.86 2.02 -2.56
C VAL A 45 8.72 1.34 -3.30
N THR A 46 8.80 0.02 -3.47
CA THR A 46 7.76 -0.77 -4.14
C THR A 46 6.42 -0.67 -3.41
N LEU A 47 6.42 -0.76 -2.08
CA LEU A 47 5.19 -0.65 -1.30
C LEU A 47 4.57 0.75 -1.41
N TRP A 48 5.39 1.81 -1.28
CA TRP A 48 4.89 3.18 -1.43
C TRP A 48 4.35 3.47 -2.83
N ALA A 49 5.03 2.99 -3.87
CA ALA A 49 4.57 3.12 -5.26
C ALA A 49 3.26 2.34 -5.48
N PHE A 50 3.14 1.15 -4.90
CA PHE A 50 1.94 0.33 -4.99
C PHE A 50 0.73 0.95 -4.30
N LEU A 51 0.89 1.44 -3.06
CA LEU A 51 -0.18 2.14 -2.36
C LEU A 51 -0.63 3.39 -3.12
N SER A 52 0.32 4.14 -3.68
CA SER A 52 0.02 5.28 -4.55
C SER A 52 -0.78 4.84 -5.77
N GLN A 53 -0.33 3.81 -6.49
CA GLN A 53 -1.02 3.26 -7.67
C GLN A 53 -2.48 2.90 -7.37
N VAL A 54 -2.78 2.28 -6.23
CA VAL A 54 -4.13 1.77 -5.93
C VAL A 54 -5.12 2.90 -5.60
N ILE A 55 -4.64 4.01 -5.04
CA ILE A 55 -5.48 5.14 -4.60
C ILE A 55 -5.73 6.14 -5.73
N GLU A 56 -4.85 6.17 -6.72
CA GLU A 56 -4.96 7.04 -7.88
C GLU A 56 -6.16 6.71 -8.78
N ALA A 57 -6.59 7.73 -9.55
CA ALA A 57 -7.56 7.53 -10.62
C ALA A 57 -6.95 6.74 -11.78
N ASP A 58 -5.75 7.13 -12.21
CA ASP A 58 -4.93 6.35 -13.14
C ASP A 58 -4.09 5.32 -12.35
N LYS A 59 -4.55 4.07 -12.38
CA LYS A 59 -3.92 2.94 -11.69
C LYS A 59 -2.87 2.23 -12.55
N SER A 60 -2.40 2.82 -13.65
CA SER A 60 -1.39 2.21 -14.51
C SER A 60 -0.04 2.07 -13.79
N CYS A 61 0.72 1.02 -14.13
CA CYS A 61 2.09 0.87 -13.64
C CYS A 61 3.00 2.00 -14.16
N HIS A 62 2.71 2.51 -15.36
CA HIS A 62 3.42 3.66 -15.93
C HIS A 62 3.27 4.90 -15.05
N ASN A 63 2.04 5.24 -14.63
CA ASN A 63 1.82 6.36 -13.71
C ASN A 63 2.55 6.19 -12.38
N ALA A 64 2.54 4.98 -11.82
CA ALA A 64 3.27 4.68 -10.57
C ALA A 64 4.79 4.91 -10.72
N VAL A 65 5.39 4.43 -11.82
CA VAL A 65 6.82 4.62 -12.12
C VAL A 65 7.13 6.09 -12.39
N SER A 66 6.29 6.81 -13.12
CA SER A 66 6.46 8.25 -13.36
C SER A 66 6.48 9.06 -12.07
N LYS A 67 5.66 8.71 -11.07
CA LYS A 67 5.69 9.36 -9.74
C LYS A 67 6.98 9.07 -8.97
N VAL A 68 7.50 7.85 -9.07
CA VAL A 68 8.80 7.48 -8.49
C VAL A 68 9.92 8.27 -9.18
N ILE A 69 9.90 8.38 -10.51
CA ILE A 69 10.86 9.18 -11.28
C ILE A 69 10.78 10.66 -10.89
N ALA A 70 9.58 11.23 -10.78
CA ALA A 70 9.39 12.61 -10.34
C ALA A 70 9.98 12.86 -8.96
N TYR A 71 9.77 11.92 -8.02
CA TYR A 71 10.41 11.99 -6.69
C TYR A 71 11.95 11.97 -6.76
N LEU A 72 12.52 11.09 -7.59
CA LEU A 72 13.98 11.00 -7.76
C LEU A 72 14.57 12.28 -8.38
N ALA A 73 13.86 12.88 -9.33
CA ALA A 73 14.23 14.15 -9.93
C ALA A 73 14.20 15.31 -8.91
N GLU A 74 13.25 15.30 -7.96
CA GLU A 74 13.19 16.30 -6.89
C GLU A 74 14.37 16.20 -5.91
N ILE A 75 14.91 14.99 -5.70
CA ILE A 75 16.06 14.76 -4.81
C ILE A 75 17.41 14.75 -5.55
N ASP A 76 17.42 15.19 -6.82
CA ASP A 76 18.60 15.32 -7.68
C ASP A 76 19.43 14.03 -7.82
N VAL A 77 18.74 12.89 -7.93
CA VAL A 77 19.34 11.57 -8.17
C VAL A 77 19.17 11.17 -9.64
N GLU A 78 20.09 10.35 -10.14
CA GLU A 78 20.04 9.82 -11.51
C GLU A 78 18.66 9.24 -11.86
N ILE A 79 18.06 9.76 -12.93
CA ILE A 79 16.72 9.38 -13.37
C ILE A 79 16.78 8.00 -14.04
N PRO A 80 16.05 7.01 -13.51
CA PRO A 80 16.01 5.68 -14.09
C PRO A 80 15.14 5.66 -15.35
N SER A 81 15.23 4.56 -16.11
CA SER A 81 14.33 4.28 -17.23
C SER A 81 12.85 4.32 -16.79
N SER A 82 11.98 4.78 -17.68
CA SER A 82 10.52 4.75 -17.51
C SER A 82 9.90 3.36 -17.73
N ASP A 83 10.72 2.32 -17.98
CA ASP A 83 10.26 0.95 -18.09
C ASP A 83 9.62 0.46 -16.77
N THR A 84 8.42 -0.11 -16.90
CA THR A 84 7.63 -0.61 -15.76
C THR A 84 8.03 -2.02 -15.32
N SER A 85 8.85 -2.73 -16.10
CA SER A 85 9.20 -4.14 -15.84
C SER A 85 9.78 -4.36 -14.44
N ALA A 86 10.74 -3.51 -14.02
CA ALA A 86 11.38 -3.60 -12.72
C ALA A 86 10.39 -3.39 -11.56
N TYR A 87 9.49 -2.41 -11.69
CA TYR A 87 8.44 -2.15 -10.71
C TYR A 87 7.44 -3.32 -10.63
N CYS A 88 6.96 -3.80 -11.77
CA CYS A 88 6.01 -4.92 -11.84
C CYS A 88 6.58 -6.20 -11.19
N GLN A 89 7.85 -6.51 -11.46
CA GLN A 89 8.54 -7.65 -10.87
C GLN A 89 8.79 -7.48 -9.37
N ALA A 90 9.12 -6.27 -8.91
CA ALA A 90 9.29 -6.01 -7.49
C ALA A 90 7.97 -6.14 -6.74
N ARG A 91 6.88 -5.59 -7.31
CA ARG A 91 5.52 -5.67 -6.75
C ARG A 91 5.05 -7.12 -6.63
N SER A 92 5.30 -7.95 -7.63
CA SER A 92 4.91 -9.37 -7.59
C SER A 92 5.69 -10.21 -6.58
N ARG A 93 6.84 -9.71 -6.09
CA ARG A 93 7.68 -10.38 -5.09
C ARG A 93 7.29 -10.04 -3.65
N LEU A 94 6.39 -9.07 -3.43
CA LEU A 94 5.93 -8.73 -2.08
C LEU A 94 5.15 -9.91 -1.50
N PRO A 95 5.62 -10.54 -0.41
CA PRO A 95 4.89 -11.65 0.19
C PRO A 95 3.57 -11.18 0.79
N GLU A 96 2.50 -11.94 0.60
CA GLU A 96 1.20 -11.64 1.20
C GLU A 96 1.30 -11.50 2.72
N LYS A 97 2.07 -12.38 3.37
CA LYS A 97 2.29 -12.33 4.82
C LYS A 97 2.91 -11.03 5.31
N PHE A 98 3.73 -10.41 4.48
CA PHE A 98 4.32 -9.10 4.75
C PHE A 98 3.28 -7.99 4.71
N LEU A 99 2.38 -8.02 3.72
CA LEU A 99 1.26 -7.07 3.63
C LEU A 99 0.28 -7.24 4.79
N GLU A 100 -0.07 -8.47 5.16
CA GLU A 100 -0.92 -8.76 6.33
C GLU A 100 -0.34 -8.22 7.64
N THR A 101 0.97 -8.40 7.83
CA THR A 101 1.68 -7.97 9.04
C THR A 101 1.65 -6.45 9.15
N LEU A 102 1.98 -5.76 8.05
CA LEU A 102 1.93 -4.30 8.00
C LEU A 102 0.51 -3.76 8.19
N PHE A 103 -0.48 -4.39 7.54
CA PHE A 103 -1.88 -4.00 7.71
C PHE A 103 -2.31 -4.09 9.18
N SER A 104 -1.95 -5.18 9.86
CA SER A 104 -2.26 -5.40 11.28
C SER A 104 -1.57 -4.38 12.18
N GLN A 105 -0.29 -4.07 11.92
CA GLN A 105 0.47 -3.08 12.70
C GLN A 105 -0.11 -1.67 12.54
N VAL A 106 -0.39 -1.27 11.30
CA VAL A 106 -1.00 0.04 11.01
C VAL A 106 -2.40 0.14 11.62
N GLY A 107 -3.21 -0.91 11.50
CA GLY A 107 -4.54 -0.98 12.11
C GLY A 107 -4.50 -0.77 13.62
N LYS A 108 -3.65 -1.52 14.33
CA LYS A 108 -3.47 -1.37 15.79
C LYS A 108 -3.01 0.03 16.17
N SER A 109 -2.00 0.57 15.47
CA SER A 109 -1.50 1.92 15.75
C SER A 109 -2.56 3.01 15.52
N LEU A 110 -3.47 2.80 14.56
CA LEU A 110 -4.59 3.70 14.34
C LEU A 110 -5.64 3.56 15.44
N GLU A 111 -5.98 2.34 15.86
CA GLU A 111 -6.92 2.07 16.95
C GLU A 111 -6.44 2.68 18.29
N GLU A 112 -5.15 2.60 18.59
CA GLU A 112 -4.54 3.18 19.79
C GLU A 112 -4.62 4.71 19.84
N LYS A 113 -4.78 5.38 18.69
CA LYS A 113 -4.90 6.85 18.59
C LYS A 113 -6.35 7.34 18.62
N VAL A 114 -7.32 6.44 18.76
CA VAL A 114 -8.74 6.80 18.77
C VAL A 114 -9.12 7.37 20.13
N GLU A 115 -9.19 8.69 20.20
CA GLU A 115 -9.80 9.41 21.34
C GLU A 115 -11.34 9.35 21.33
N ILE A 116 -11.97 9.68 22.47
CA ILE A 116 -13.43 9.66 22.66
C ILE A 116 -14.16 10.53 21.64
N GLU A 117 -13.56 11.65 21.22
CA GLU A 117 -14.12 12.58 20.23
C GLU A 117 -14.26 11.95 18.84
N HIS A 118 -13.50 10.90 18.54
CA HIS A 118 -13.60 10.14 17.29
C HIS A 118 -14.72 9.09 17.34
N LEU A 119 -15.28 8.81 18.52
CA LEU A 119 -16.34 7.83 18.72
C LEU A 119 -17.72 8.48 18.58
N TRP A 120 -18.65 7.78 17.94
CA TRP A 120 -20.04 8.24 17.87
C TRP A 120 -20.76 7.88 19.16
N CYS A 121 -21.04 8.88 20.01
CA CYS A 121 -21.65 8.69 21.32
C CYS A 121 -20.94 7.61 22.15
N GLY A 122 -19.59 7.62 22.15
CA GLY A 122 -18.77 6.63 22.84
C GLY A 122 -18.74 5.24 22.20
N ARG A 123 -19.20 5.09 20.95
CA ARG A 123 -19.23 3.81 20.23
C ARG A 123 -18.43 3.85 18.93
N ASN A 124 -17.85 2.71 18.59
CA ASN A 124 -17.21 2.48 17.29
C ASN A 124 -18.27 2.44 16.19
N VAL A 125 -18.08 3.24 15.14
CA VAL A 125 -18.93 3.20 13.93
C VAL A 125 -18.29 2.26 12.91
N LYS A 126 -19.08 1.30 12.42
CA LYS A 126 -18.66 0.39 11.34
C LYS A 126 -19.52 0.67 10.12
N VAL A 127 -18.90 0.91 8.97
CA VAL A 127 -19.57 0.99 7.67
C VAL A 127 -19.38 -0.34 6.97
N ILE A 128 -20.49 -0.96 6.58
CA ILE A 128 -20.49 -2.22 5.85
C ILE A 128 -20.86 -1.91 4.41
N ASP A 129 -19.95 -2.21 3.49
CA ASP A 129 -20.20 -2.18 2.06
C ASP A 129 -20.19 -3.61 1.55
N GLY A 130 -21.27 -4.02 0.88
CA GLY A 130 -21.48 -5.39 0.43
C GLY A 130 -21.30 -5.50 -1.08
N SER A 131 -20.53 -6.47 -1.54
CA SER A 131 -20.45 -6.85 -2.95
C SER A 131 -20.70 -8.34 -3.09
N THR A 132 -21.46 -8.73 -4.11
CA THR A 132 -21.75 -10.14 -4.40
C THR A 132 -20.91 -10.58 -5.59
N VAL A 133 -20.26 -11.73 -5.47
CA VAL A 133 -19.60 -12.41 -6.59
C VAL A 133 -20.27 -13.75 -6.78
N SER A 134 -20.63 -14.08 -8.03
CA SER A 134 -21.15 -15.40 -8.37
C SER A 134 -19.99 -16.30 -8.78
N MET A 135 -19.93 -17.50 -8.21
CA MET A 135 -19.00 -18.55 -8.63
C MET A 135 -19.79 -19.79 -9.08
N PRO A 136 -19.23 -20.62 -9.98
CA PRO A 136 -19.83 -21.89 -10.33
C PRO A 136 -20.04 -22.77 -9.09
N ASP A 137 -21.18 -23.44 -9.04
CA ASP A 137 -21.53 -24.37 -7.97
C ASP A 137 -20.76 -25.68 -8.14
N ILE A 138 -19.47 -25.66 -7.78
CA ILE A 138 -18.57 -26.82 -7.82
C ILE A 138 -18.11 -27.20 -6.41
N PRO A 139 -17.85 -28.49 -6.14
CA PRO A 139 -17.50 -28.96 -4.79
C PRO A 139 -16.31 -28.23 -4.14
N ASP A 140 -15.30 -27.84 -4.93
CA ASP A 140 -14.13 -27.12 -4.41
C ASP A 140 -14.49 -25.73 -3.89
N ASN A 141 -15.42 -25.03 -4.55
CA ASN A 141 -15.89 -23.71 -4.13
C ASN A 141 -16.76 -23.83 -2.86
N GLN A 142 -17.66 -24.80 -2.81
CA GLN A 142 -18.49 -25.07 -1.62
C GLN A 142 -17.64 -25.39 -0.39
N LYS A 143 -16.51 -26.09 -0.57
CA LYS A 143 -15.58 -26.40 0.52
C LYS A 143 -14.82 -25.17 1.02
N ALA A 144 -14.44 -24.26 0.12
CA ALA A 144 -13.68 -23.06 0.47
C ALA A 144 -14.57 -21.92 1.03
N TYR A 145 -15.82 -21.85 0.59
CA TYR A 145 -16.80 -20.81 0.94
C TYR A 145 -18.16 -21.46 1.27
N PRO A 146 -18.29 -22.10 2.45
CA PRO A 146 -19.52 -22.79 2.86
C PRO A 146 -20.68 -21.84 3.20
#